data_AF-A0A6N9C2E8-F1
#
_entry.id   AF-A0A6N9C2E8-F1
#
_cell.length_a   1.000
_cell.length_b   1.000
_cell.length_c   1.000
_cell.angle_alpha   90.00
_cell.angle_beta   90.00
_cell.angle_gamma   90.00
#
_symmetry.space_group_name_H-M   'P 1'
#
loop_
_entity.id
_entity.type
_entity.pdbx_description
1 polymer ?
#
loop_
_entity_poly.entity_id
_entity_poly.type
_entity_poly.pdbx_seq_one_letter_code
_entity_poly.pdbx_strand_id
1 'polypeptide(L)'
;MATMIGIELQDTAIDDQAQTEDRRTLLETARDPDSFLNRPSTTEPVDMNTRAFRAAEIPAGNGVTDARSLARMYASLIGDGVDGIRMLTDETMARASAEATDGRDEVMRIRTRFGLGFSLNRNGSLGQEGAFGHGGAGGSLGFADPKAEIAFGYVMNKMQLVASDDPRTLGLIAAAHASLKGG
;
A
#
# COMPACT_ATOMS: atom_id res chain seq x y z
N MET A 1 -18.18 -19.01 -4.61
CA MET A 1 -17.09 -18.11 -5.05
C MET A 1 -16.78 -17.19 -3.88
N ALA A 2 -15.56 -17.21 -3.35
CA ALA A 2 -15.17 -16.30 -2.28
C ALA A 2 -14.73 -14.97 -2.90
N THR A 3 -15.62 -13.97 -2.82
CA THR A 3 -15.34 -12.60 -3.25
C THR A 3 -14.76 -11.86 -2.05
N MET A 4 -13.43 -11.75 -1.97
CA MET A 4 -12.82 -10.80 -1.04
C MET A 4 -12.84 -9.43 -1.73
N ILE A 5 -13.66 -8.51 -1.23
CA ILE A 5 -13.59 -7.07 -1.59
C ILE A 5 -13.72 -6.80 -3.11
N GLY A 6 -14.65 -7.47 -3.79
CA GLY A 6 -14.93 -7.19 -5.21
C GLY A 6 -13.77 -7.44 -6.19
N ILE A 7 -12.66 -8.05 -5.76
CA ILE A 7 -11.57 -8.45 -6.64
C ILE A 7 -11.93 -9.81 -7.23
N GLU A 8 -12.23 -9.86 -8.53
CA GLU A 8 -12.31 -11.14 -9.25
C GLU A 8 -10.93 -11.79 -9.24
N LEU A 9 -10.79 -12.88 -8.49
CA LEU A 9 -9.56 -13.69 -8.38
C LEU A 9 -9.20 -14.45 -9.69
N GLN A 10 -9.70 -14.00 -10.84
CA GLN A 10 -9.59 -14.63 -12.16
C GLN A 10 -8.86 -13.77 -13.21
N ASP A 11 -8.38 -12.57 -12.88
CA ASP A 11 -7.63 -11.75 -13.86
C ASP A 11 -6.21 -12.36 -14.06
N THR A 12 -6.07 -13.16 -15.13
CA THR A 12 -4.92 -14.02 -15.46
C THR A 12 -3.89 -13.36 -16.38
N ALA A 13 -4.05 -12.08 -16.72
CA ALA A 13 -3.14 -11.40 -17.64
C ALA A 13 -2.08 -10.59 -16.88
N ILE A 14 -0.96 -11.24 -16.51
CA ILE A 14 0.44 -10.76 -16.47
C ILE A 14 1.29 -11.90 -15.84
N ASP A 15 2.30 -12.37 -16.59
CA ASP A 15 3.20 -13.53 -16.41
C ASP A 15 4.58 -13.09 -15.88
N ASP A 16 5.49 -13.88 -15.27
CA ASP A 16 5.60 -14.98 -14.27
C ASP A 16 7.12 -14.93 -13.95
N GLN A 17 7.68 -15.05 -12.75
CA GLN A 17 7.85 -16.32 -12.02
C GLN A 17 8.24 -16.06 -10.55
N ALA A 18 8.68 -14.85 -10.18
CA ALA A 18 8.97 -14.46 -8.80
C ALA A 18 7.76 -13.82 -8.08
N GLN A 19 6.83 -13.27 -8.86
CA GLN A 19 5.55 -12.75 -8.37
C GLN A 19 4.53 -13.86 -8.08
N THR A 20 4.90 -15.12 -8.31
CA THR A 20 3.96 -16.24 -8.32
C THR A 20 3.85 -16.94 -6.96
N GLU A 21 4.91 -17.03 -6.15
CA GLU A 21 4.83 -17.69 -4.82
C GLU A 21 4.07 -16.84 -3.79
N ASP A 22 4.41 -15.57 -3.64
CA ASP A 22 3.69 -14.68 -2.72
C ASP A 22 2.24 -14.49 -3.16
N ARG A 23 2.00 -14.36 -4.48
CA ARG A 23 0.63 -14.29 -5.03
C ARG A 23 -0.13 -15.59 -4.86
N ARG A 24 0.49 -16.75 -5.09
CA ARG A 24 -0.13 -18.06 -4.86
C ARG A 24 -0.43 -18.24 -3.38
N THR A 25 0.51 -17.93 -2.51
CA THR A 25 0.35 -17.99 -1.04
C THR A 25 -0.80 -17.10 -0.60
N LEU A 26 -0.87 -15.86 -1.10
CA LEU A 26 -1.96 -14.95 -0.78
C LEU A 26 -3.31 -15.46 -1.31
N LEU A 27 -3.34 -15.99 -2.53
CA LEU A 27 -4.53 -16.61 -3.13
C LEU A 27 -5.02 -17.82 -2.33
N GLU A 28 -4.12 -18.70 -1.92
CA GLU A 28 -4.42 -19.88 -1.11
C GLU A 28 -4.95 -19.45 0.25
N THR A 29 -4.27 -18.51 0.91
CA THR A 29 -4.70 -17.93 2.19
C THR A 29 -6.07 -17.27 2.08
N ALA A 30 -6.35 -16.54 1.00
CA ALA A 30 -7.64 -15.89 0.76
C ALA A 30 -8.78 -16.91 0.50
N ARG A 31 -8.46 -18.10 0.00
CA ARG A 31 -9.43 -19.17 -0.29
C ARG A 31 -9.68 -20.08 0.90
N ASP A 32 -8.72 -20.19 1.81
CA ASP A 32 -8.84 -20.96 3.04
C ASP A 32 -9.79 -20.26 4.03
N PRO A 33 -10.94 -20.86 4.38
CA PRO A 33 -11.90 -20.27 5.32
C PRO A 33 -11.37 -20.20 6.76
N ASP A 34 -10.38 -21.03 7.12
CA ASP A 34 -9.80 -21.08 8.45
C ASP A 34 -8.60 -20.14 8.62
N SER A 35 -8.16 -19.48 7.52
CA SER A 35 -7.06 -18.53 7.55
C SER A 35 -7.41 -17.25 8.31
N PHE A 36 -6.41 -16.60 8.93
CA PHE A 36 -6.62 -15.31 9.59
C PHE A 36 -7.03 -14.19 8.63
N LEU A 37 -6.74 -14.33 7.34
CA LEU A 37 -7.15 -13.37 6.32
C LEU A 37 -8.66 -13.45 6.03
N ASN A 38 -9.23 -14.66 6.04
CA ASN A 38 -10.62 -14.87 5.69
C ASN A 38 -11.55 -14.96 6.90
N ARG A 39 -11.05 -15.43 8.04
CA ARG A 39 -11.81 -15.55 9.30
C ARG A 39 -12.53 -14.26 9.76
N PRO A 40 -12.00 -13.03 9.56
CA PRO A 40 -12.72 -11.81 9.92
C PRO A 40 -13.76 -11.37 8.87
N SER A 41 -13.86 -12.05 7.72
CA SER A 41 -14.82 -11.71 6.67
C SER A 41 -16.26 -11.86 7.17
N THR A 42 -17.10 -10.86 6.88
CA THR A 42 -18.53 -10.92 7.18
C THR A 42 -19.23 -11.89 6.24
N THR A 43 -20.30 -12.55 6.72
CA THR A 43 -21.13 -13.46 5.91
C THR A 43 -21.88 -12.74 4.79
N GLU A 44 -22.06 -11.42 4.93
CA GLU A 44 -22.69 -10.55 3.93
C GLU A 44 -21.64 -9.69 3.22
N PRO A 45 -21.63 -9.65 1.87
CA PRO A 45 -20.74 -8.76 1.11
C PRO A 45 -21.05 -7.29 1.42
N VAL A 46 -20.01 -6.55 1.83
CA VAL A 46 -20.12 -5.10 2.00
C VAL A 46 -19.90 -4.41 0.65
N ASP A 47 -20.91 -3.70 0.15
CA ASP A 47 -20.76 -2.86 -1.04
C ASP A 47 -20.07 -1.52 -0.67
N MET A 48 -18.77 -1.48 -0.98
CA MET A 48 -17.90 -0.32 -0.73
C MET A 48 -18.24 0.91 -1.59
N ASN A 49 -19.07 0.75 -2.63
CA ASN A 49 -19.48 1.85 -3.49
C ASN A 49 -20.71 2.61 -2.98
N THR A 50 -21.39 2.08 -1.97
CA THR A 50 -22.54 2.76 -1.37
C THR A 50 -22.14 4.07 -0.71
N ARG A 51 -23.06 5.06 -0.74
CA ARG A 51 -22.89 6.31 -0.01
C ARG A 51 -22.70 6.08 1.49
N ALA A 52 -23.43 5.12 2.05
CA ALA A 52 -23.34 4.79 3.48
C ALA A 52 -21.94 4.31 3.86
N PHE A 53 -21.34 3.40 3.08
CA PHE A 53 -19.98 2.91 3.35
C PHE A 53 -18.94 4.03 3.24
N ARG A 54 -19.03 4.88 2.21
CA ARG A 54 -18.11 6.01 2.02
C ARG A 54 -18.27 7.12 3.06
N ALA A 55 -19.45 7.25 3.67
CA ALA A 55 -19.72 8.24 4.70
C ALA A 55 -19.37 7.77 6.11
N ALA A 56 -19.20 6.45 6.32
CA ALA A 56 -18.75 5.91 7.60
C ALA A 56 -17.28 6.31 7.89
N GLU A 57 -16.86 6.19 9.14
CA GLU A 57 -15.46 6.39 9.54
C GLU A 57 -14.79 5.04 9.73
N ILE A 58 -14.12 4.53 8.69
CA ILE A 58 -13.40 3.25 8.71
C ILE A 58 -11.95 3.50 8.26
N PRO A 59 -11.08 4.06 9.14
CA PRO A 59 -9.75 4.53 8.75
C PRO A 59 -8.85 3.47 8.08
N ALA A 60 -9.12 2.19 8.33
CA ALA A 60 -8.38 1.08 7.76
C ALA A 60 -8.72 0.75 6.29
N GLY A 61 -9.82 1.27 5.72
CA GLY A 61 -10.25 0.77 4.41
C GLY A 61 -11.25 1.57 3.58
N ASN A 62 -11.80 2.68 4.07
CA ASN A 62 -12.81 3.45 3.31
C ASN A 62 -12.39 4.89 2.95
N GLY A 63 -11.13 5.25 3.14
CA GLY A 63 -10.60 6.55 2.72
C GLY A 63 -10.74 6.77 1.21
N VAL A 64 -11.30 7.92 0.81
CA VAL A 64 -11.43 8.32 -0.59
C VAL A 64 -10.53 9.53 -0.84
N THR A 65 -9.62 9.42 -1.80
CA THR A 65 -8.67 10.48 -2.17
C THR A 65 -8.31 10.39 -3.65
N ASP A 66 -7.57 11.39 -4.12
CA ASP A 66 -6.90 11.39 -5.42
C ASP A 66 -5.36 11.29 -5.25
N ALA A 67 -4.66 11.01 -6.35
CA ALA A 67 -3.20 10.84 -6.33
C ALA A 67 -2.44 12.10 -5.85
N ARG A 68 -2.91 13.29 -6.20
CA ARG A 68 -2.27 14.57 -5.84
C ARG A 68 -2.43 14.83 -4.35
N SER A 69 -3.63 14.65 -3.83
CA SER A 69 -3.96 14.84 -2.42
C SER A 69 -3.22 13.82 -1.54
N LEU A 70 -3.15 12.56 -1.99
CA LEU A 70 -2.36 11.52 -1.32
C LEU A 70 -0.86 11.84 -1.28
N ALA A 71 -0.27 12.24 -2.41
CA ALA A 71 1.13 12.64 -2.47
C ALA A 71 1.43 13.85 -1.57
N ARG A 72 0.53 14.85 -1.55
CA ARG A 72 0.66 16.03 -0.67
C ARG A 72 0.58 15.66 0.81
N MET A 73 -0.29 14.73 1.18
CA MET A 73 -0.36 14.23 2.56
C MET A 73 0.96 13.59 2.97
N TYR A 74 1.53 12.70 2.15
CA TYR A 74 2.84 12.11 2.43
C TYR A 74 3.98 13.13 2.42
N ALA A 75 3.97 14.11 1.51
CA ALA A 75 4.96 15.18 1.48
C ALA A 75 4.92 16.04 2.76
N SER A 76 3.74 16.23 3.37
CA SER A 76 3.62 16.95 4.64
C SER A 76 4.26 16.23 5.84
N LEU A 77 4.74 15.00 5.65
CA LEU A 77 5.45 14.17 6.63
C LEU A 77 6.97 14.15 6.44
N ILE A 78 7.52 14.78 5.38
CA ILE A 78 8.98 14.88 5.13
C ILE A 78 9.43 16.32 4.81
N GLY A 79 10.71 16.62 5.03
CA GLY A 79 11.28 17.97 4.86
C GLY A 79 10.49 19.07 5.57
N ASP A 80 10.33 20.22 4.91
CA ASP A 80 9.56 21.36 5.42
C ASP A 80 8.03 21.20 5.29
N GLY A 81 7.56 20.06 4.78
CA GLY A 81 6.17 19.79 4.51
C GLY A 81 5.66 20.46 3.23
N VAL A 82 4.37 20.79 3.18
CA VAL A 82 3.71 21.35 1.98
C VAL A 82 2.93 22.60 2.36
N ASP A 83 3.13 23.70 1.62
CA ASP A 83 2.43 24.98 1.83
C ASP A 83 2.53 25.49 3.29
N GLY A 84 3.71 25.33 3.91
CA GLY A 84 3.96 25.70 5.30
C GLY A 84 3.35 24.76 6.34
N ILE A 85 2.79 23.61 5.91
CA ILE A 85 2.17 22.62 6.80
C ILE A 85 3.09 21.41 6.95
N ARG A 86 3.55 21.22 8.18
CA ARG A 86 4.26 20.03 8.66
C ARG A 86 3.35 19.29 9.63
N MET A 87 2.83 18.12 9.24
CA MET A 87 1.80 17.43 10.04
C MET A 87 2.37 16.79 11.31
N LEU A 88 3.57 16.21 11.24
CA LEU A 88 4.23 15.53 12.35
C LEU A 88 5.69 15.99 12.46
N THR A 89 6.25 16.01 13.67
CA THR A 89 7.66 16.40 13.85
C THR A 89 8.61 15.35 13.27
N ASP A 90 9.85 15.75 12.96
CA ASP A 90 10.89 14.83 12.50
C ASP A 90 11.16 13.71 13.51
N GLU A 91 11.13 14.04 14.81
CA GLU A 91 11.25 13.04 15.88
C GLU A 91 10.10 12.03 15.84
N THR A 92 8.87 12.50 15.63
CA THR A 92 7.70 11.62 15.53
C THR A 92 7.81 10.72 14.30
N MET A 93 8.22 11.29 13.17
CA MET A 93 8.37 10.53 11.93
C MET A 93 9.52 9.53 12.02
N ALA A 94 10.65 9.89 12.61
CA ALA A 94 11.76 8.97 12.85
C ALA A 94 11.33 7.76 13.69
N ARG A 95 10.47 7.96 14.69
CA ARG A 95 9.89 6.86 15.48
C ARG A 95 8.84 6.06 14.70
N ALA A 96 7.98 6.73 13.95
CA ALA A 96 6.88 6.08 13.23
C ALA A 96 7.38 5.25 12.04
N SER A 97 8.45 5.69 11.37
CA SER A 97 9.06 4.99 10.23
C SER A 97 10.23 4.09 10.61
N ALA A 98 10.59 3.98 11.89
CA ALA A 98 11.57 3.00 12.35
C ALA A 98 10.98 1.58 12.25
N GLU A 99 11.82 0.61 11.93
CA GLU A 99 11.41 -0.80 11.87
C GLU A 99 10.92 -1.28 13.24
N ALA A 100 9.66 -1.68 13.28
CA ALA A 100 9.04 -2.36 14.41
C ALA A 100 8.96 -3.87 14.16
N THR A 101 8.69 -4.27 12.91
CA THR A 101 8.65 -5.68 12.50
C THR A 101 9.18 -5.86 11.08
N ASP A 102 9.88 -6.98 10.87
CA ASP A 102 10.26 -7.50 9.56
C ASP A 102 10.17 -9.03 9.61
N GLY A 103 9.34 -9.63 8.74
CA GLY A 103 9.18 -11.06 8.72
C GLY A 103 7.92 -11.51 7.99
N ARG A 104 7.61 -12.80 8.14
CA ARG A 104 6.40 -13.37 7.58
C ARG A 104 5.18 -12.88 8.36
N ASP A 105 4.23 -12.28 7.65
CA ASP A 105 2.96 -11.83 8.19
C ASP A 105 2.05 -13.03 8.46
N GLU A 106 1.49 -13.14 9.66
CA GLU A 106 0.61 -14.27 10.01
C GLU A 106 -0.74 -14.21 9.31
N VAL A 107 -1.19 -13.03 8.89
CA VAL A 107 -2.45 -12.82 8.20
C VAL A 107 -2.28 -13.00 6.71
N MET A 108 -1.37 -12.24 6.09
CA MET A 108 -1.15 -12.27 4.63
C MET A 108 -0.23 -13.40 4.18
N ARG A 109 0.49 -14.05 5.10
CA ARG A 109 1.41 -15.19 4.85
C ARG A 109 2.60 -14.91 3.95
N ILE A 110 2.81 -13.65 3.57
CA ILE A 110 3.94 -13.11 2.79
C ILE A 110 4.86 -12.30 3.71
N ARG A 111 6.06 -11.93 3.24
CA ARG A 111 6.95 -11.06 4.03
C ARG A 111 6.45 -9.61 4.03
N THR A 112 6.31 -9.04 5.22
CA THR A 112 6.02 -7.62 5.43
C THR A 112 7.10 -6.97 6.28
N ARG A 113 7.16 -5.63 6.19
CA ARG A 113 8.07 -4.80 6.97
C ARG A 113 7.35 -3.53 7.36
N PHE A 114 7.24 -3.26 8.66
CA PHE A 114 6.41 -2.19 9.18
C PHE A 114 7.11 -1.40 10.29
N GLY A 115 6.82 -0.10 10.32
CA GLY A 115 6.97 0.73 11.51
C GLY A 115 5.64 0.89 12.24
N LEU A 116 5.47 2.02 12.93
CA LEU A 116 4.23 2.33 13.66
C LEU A 116 3.19 2.94 12.70
N GLY A 117 2.49 2.07 11.97
CA GLY A 117 1.41 2.44 11.05
C GLY A 117 1.80 2.57 9.58
N PHE A 118 3.10 2.49 9.26
CA PHE A 118 3.61 2.57 7.89
C PHE A 118 4.27 1.27 7.46
N SER A 119 3.98 0.84 6.23
CA SER A 119 4.82 -0.10 5.52
C SER A 119 6.16 0.56 5.17
N LEU A 120 7.25 -0.18 5.36
CA LEU A 120 8.60 0.29 5.06
C LEU A 120 9.07 -0.28 3.72
N ASN A 121 10.04 0.40 3.12
CA ASN A 121 10.67 -0.04 1.88
C ASN A 121 11.21 -1.48 2.02
N ARG A 122 10.94 -2.31 1.02
CA ARG A 122 11.48 -3.67 0.89
C ARG A 122 12.09 -3.79 -0.50
N ASN A 123 13.42 -3.83 -0.57
CA ASN A 123 14.15 -4.02 -1.82
C ASN A 123 13.76 -3.05 -2.95
N GLY A 124 13.42 -1.80 -2.62
CA GLY A 124 13.06 -0.76 -3.60
C GLY A 124 11.57 -0.61 -3.89
N SER A 125 10.68 -1.33 -3.19
CA SER A 125 9.23 -1.25 -3.37
C SER A 125 8.63 0.15 -3.19
N LEU A 126 9.29 1.02 -2.41
CA LEU A 126 8.90 2.40 -2.13
C LEU A 126 9.99 3.43 -2.54
N GLY A 127 10.99 3.03 -3.32
CA GLY A 127 12.14 3.90 -3.63
C GLY A 127 13.35 3.61 -2.73
N GLN A 128 13.97 4.63 -2.14
CA GLN A 128 15.21 4.45 -1.37
C GLN A 128 14.97 3.88 0.04
N GLU A 129 16.03 3.35 0.65
CA GLU A 129 15.98 2.89 2.04
C GLU A 129 15.62 4.04 2.98
N GLY A 130 14.63 3.83 3.84
CA GLY A 130 14.05 4.87 4.70
C GLY A 130 12.73 5.45 4.19
N ALA A 131 12.31 5.11 2.96
CA ALA A 131 10.97 5.42 2.48
C ALA A 131 9.89 4.65 3.26
N PHE A 132 8.77 5.31 3.53
CA PHE A 132 7.66 4.79 4.31
C PHE A 132 6.32 5.18 3.70
N GLY A 133 5.31 4.30 3.81
CA GLY A 133 4.02 4.52 3.17
C GLY A 133 3.02 3.43 3.45
N HIS A 134 2.08 3.21 2.54
CA HIS A 134 1.17 2.09 2.59
C HIS A 134 0.56 1.78 1.21
N GLY A 135 0.50 0.50 0.88
CA GLY A 135 -0.27 -0.01 -0.26
C GLY A 135 -1.72 -0.28 0.14
N GLY A 136 -2.64 -0.11 -0.80
CA GLY A 136 -4.05 -0.45 -0.62
C GLY A 136 -4.48 -1.63 -1.49
N ALA A 137 -5.53 -2.32 -1.06
CA ALA A 137 -6.14 -3.39 -1.84
C ALA A 137 -6.44 -2.91 -3.27
N GLY A 138 -6.16 -3.75 -4.26
CA GLY A 138 -6.32 -3.40 -5.67
C GLY A 138 -5.12 -2.72 -6.31
N GLY A 139 -4.16 -2.19 -5.53
CA GLY A 139 -2.88 -1.66 -6.00
C GLY A 139 -2.64 -0.15 -5.83
N SER A 140 -3.44 0.57 -5.05
CA SER A 140 -3.16 1.99 -4.76
C SER A 140 -1.92 2.08 -3.88
N LEU A 141 -1.16 3.17 -3.99
CA LEU A 141 0.07 3.34 -3.20
C LEU A 141 0.29 4.81 -2.88
N GLY A 142 0.62 5.09 -1.62
CA GLY A 142 1.21 6.37 -1.23
C GLY A 142 2.40 6.16 -0.32
N PHE A 143 3.45 6.98 -0.48
CA PHE A 143 4.63 6.94 0.37
C PHE A 143 5.38 8.28 0.32
N ALA A 144 6.31 8.45 1.26
CA ALA A 144 7.33 9.49 1.24
C ALA A 144 8.73 8.86 1.22
N ASP A 145 9.65 9.43 0.45
CA ASP A 145 11.09 9.12 0.46
C ASP A 145 11.85 10.35 0.97
N PRO A 146 12.23 10.37 2.27
CA PRO A 146 12.97 11.49 2.84
C PRO A 146 14.33 11.75 2.19
N LYS A 147 14.98 10.72 1.62
CA LYS A 147 16.31 10.88 1.01
C LYS A 147 16.25 11.49 -0.38
N ALA A 148 15.19 11.19 -1.13
CA ALA A 148 14.92 11.83 -2.43
C ALA A 148 14.16 13.16 -2.28
N GLU A 149 13.69 13.48 -1.08
CA GLU A 149 12.82 14.63 -0.80
C GLU A 149 11.56 14.65 -1.68
N ILE A 150 11.00 13.45 -1.92
CA ILE A 150 9.76 13.30 -2.69
C ILE A 150 8.67 12.57 -1.90
N ALA A 151 7.44 12.81 -2.30
CA ALA A 151 6.32 11.95 -1.96
C ALA A 151 5.57 11.53 -3.22
N PHE A 152 4.93 10.37 -3.13
CA PHE A 152 4.30 9.69 -4.25
C PHE A 152 2.87 9.32 -3.90
N GLY A 153 1.99 9.40 -4.89
CA GLY A 153 0.60 8.96 -4.79
C GLY A 153 0.16 8.34 -6.11
N TYR A 154 -0.38 7.13 -6.03
CA TYR A 154 -1.00 6.39 -7.13
C TYR A 154 -2.36 5.87 -6.68
N VAL A 155 -3.39 6.23 -7.44
CA VAL A 155 -4.78 5.85 -7.20
C VAL A 155 -5.38 5.36 -8.51
N MET A 156 -6.14 4.27 -8.44
CA MET A 156 -6.78 3.62 -9.58
C MET A 156 -8.21 3.20 -9.24
N ASN A 157 -9.02 2.95 -10.26
CA ASN A 157 -10.37 2.39 -10.13
C ASN A 157 -10.48 0.95 -10.69
N LYS A 158 -9.46 0.47 -11.42
CA LYS A 158 -9.33 -0.94 -11.80
C LYS A 158 -8.43 -1.66 -10.80
N MET A 159 -9.05 -2.43 -9.92
CA MET A 159 -8.37 -3.23 -8.91
C MET A 159 -7.77 -4.50 -9.53
N GLN A 160 -6.68 -4.97 -8.94
CA GLN A 160 -6.11 -6.29 -9.21
C GLN A 160 -5.58 -6.88 -7.89
N LEU A 161 -5.36 -8.20 -7.85
CA LEU A 161 -4.72 -8.81 -6.70
C LEU A 161 -3.23 -8.49 -6.68
N VAL A 162 -2.80 -7.72 -5.69
CA VAL A 162 -1.39 -7.38 -5.45
C VAL A 162 -0.94 -8.08 -4.17
N ALA A 163 0.05 -8.97 -4.28
CA ALA A 163 0.59 -9.69 -3.14
C ALA A 163 1.87 -9.07 -2.60
N SER A 164 2.78 -8.66 -3.46
CA SER A 164 4.01 -7.98 -3.05
C SER A 164 3.98 -6.53 -3.53
N ASP A 165 4.46 -6.31 -4.76
CA ASP A 165 4.59 -4.98 -5.36
C ASP A 165 3.80 -4.94 -6.68
N ASP A 166 3.07 -3.84 -6.89
CA ASP A 166 2.29 -3.65 -8.10
C ASP A 166 3.19 -3.22 -9.27
N PRO A 167 3.23 -3.93 -10.41
CA PRO A 167 4.07 -3.56 -11.55
C PRO A 167 3.76 -2.15 -12.08
N ARG A 168 2.51 -1.68 -11.94
CA ARG A 168 2.09 -0.33 -12.34
C ARG A 168 2.80 0.71 -11.49
N THR A 169 2.94 0.49 -10.18
CA THR A 169 3.62 1.44 -9.29
C THR A 169 5.13 1.34 -9.41
N LEU A 170 5.70 0.13 -9.56
CA LEU A 170 7.15 -0.05 -9.70
C LEU A 170 7.72 0.75 -10.88
N GLY A 171 7.07 0.69 -12.05
CA GLY A 171 7.49 1.46 -13.23
C GLY A 171 7.43 2.97 -13.01
N LEU A 172 6.36 3.46 -12.36
CA LEU A 172 6.19 4.88 -12.05
C LEU A 172 7.20 5.38 -11.01
N ILE A 173 7.49 4.59 -9.98
CA ILE A 173 8.49 4.89 -8.96
C ILE A 173 9.87 5.01 -9.61
N ALA A 174 10.25 4.05 -10.45
CA ALA A 174 11.53 4.08 -11.16
C ALA A 174 11.66 5.33 -12.05
N ALA A 175 10.61 5.68 -12.79
CA ALA A 175 10.58 6.87 -13.64
C ALA A 175 10.69 8.17 -12.83
N ALA A 176 9.98 8.27 -11.70
CA ALA A 176 10.05 9.43 -10.82
C ALA A 176 11.47 9.63 -10.27
N HIS A 177 12.10 8.58 -9.76
CA HIS A 177 13.46 8.65 -9.22
C HIS A 177 14.51 8.93 -10.29
N ALA A 178 14.35 8.38 -11.50
CA ALA A 178 15.25 8.66 -12.61
C ALA A 178 15.23 10.16 -13.00
N SER A 179 14.07 10.81 -12.86
CA SER A 179 13.88 12.23 -13.20
C SER A 179 14.57 13.19 -12.22
N LEU A 180 14.92 12.72 -11.01
CA LEU A 180 15.62 13.53 -10.00
C LEU A 180 17.13 13.63 -10.28
N LYS A 181 17.72 12.66 -10.99
CA LYS A 181 19.17 12.59 -11.25
C LYS A 181 19.66 13.54 -12.36
N GLY A 182 18.76 14.30 -12.97
CA GLY A 182 19.04 15.21 -14.09
C GLY A 182 19.05 16.71 -13.73
N GLY A 183 19.07 17.06 -12.44
CA GLY A 183 19.11 18.44 -11.93
C GLY A 183 20.48 18.87 -11.43
#